data_AF-A0A1T4ZJK1-F1
#
_entry.id   AF-A0A1T4ZJK1-F1
#
_cell.length_a   1.000
_cell.length_b   1.000
_cell.length_c   1.000
_cell.angle_alpha   90.00
_cell.angle_beta   90.00
_cell.angle_gamma   90.00
#
_symmetry.space_group_name_H-M   'P 1'
#
loop_
_entity.id
_entity.type
_entity.pdbx_description
1 polymer ?
#
loop_
_entity_poly.entity_id
_entity_poly.type
_entity_poly.pdbx_seq_one_letter_code
_entity_poly.pdbx_strand_id
1 'polypeptide(L)'
;MSNNDQVTQYTAGALKSQYKTFKQAKLALNIKAQSWQALVDKLNAPSYEQIKEQLLKLEQENQFLQKENEILKNSISKTKDFDEVGFWLLDKNFNRSNFSDFEISEEQTKIESKANLFYKKLAQKYHPDKGGTEMQMSNLNRLYEQMMALVAMNNGLGR
;
A
#
# COMPACT_ATOMS: atom_id res chain seq x y z
N MET A 1 -25.07 20.09 26.81
CA MET A 1 -24.09 20.15 27.92
C MET A 1 -22.93 19.26 27.53
N SER A 2 -21.91 19.85 26.92
CA SER A 2 -20.73 19.11 26.46
C SER A 2 -19.79 18.94 27.64
N ASN A 3 -19.76 17.75 28.24
CA ASN A 3 -18.69 17.40 29.17
C ASN A 3 -17.40 17.36 28.35
N ASN A 4 -16.57 18.36 28.60
CA ASN A 4 -15.24 18.49 28.09
C ASN A 4 -14.36 17.48 28.85
N ASP A 5 -14.49 16.20 28.51
CA ASP A 5 -13.60 15.15 29.03
C ASP A 5 -12.23 15.38 28.38
N GLN A 6 -11.47 16.30 28.98
CA GLN A 6 -10.04 16.39 28.73
C GLN A 6 -9.46 15.01 29.02
N VAL A 7 -9.08 14.28 27.97
CA VAL A 7 -8.35 13.03 28.07
C VAL A 7 -7.06 13.36 28.82
N THR A 8 -7.06 13.12 30.13
CA THR A 8 -5.91 13.39 30.97
C THR A 8 -4.87 12.34 30.61
N GLN A 9 -3.97 12.71 29.69
CA GLN A 9 -2.93 11.81 29.25
C GLN A 9 -1.90 11.71 30.36
N TYR A 10 -1.86 10.57 31.05
CA TYR A 10 -0.90 10.33 32.10
C TYR A 10 0.50 10.20 31.50
N THR A 11 1.50 10.75 32.19
CA THR A 11 2.90 10.55 31.86
C THR A 11 3.62 9.93 33.06
N ALA A 12 4.72 9.22 32.79
CA ALA A 12 5.51 8.60 33.86
C ALA A 12 6.09 9.66 34.81
N GLY A 13 6.42 10.86 34.29
CA GLY A 13 6.88 11.99 35.09
C GLY A 13 5.80 12.50 36.05
N ALA A 14 4.58 12.74 35.55
CA ALA A 14 3.46 13.20 36.38
C ALA A 14 3.12 12.21 37.49
N LEU A 15 3.08 10.91 37.18
CA LEU A 15 2.81 9.87 38.17
C LEU A 15 3.91 9.74 39.23
N LYS A 16 5.18 9.94 38.87
CA LYS A 16 6.31 9.93 39.82
C LYS A 16 6.31 11.16 40.73
N SER A 17 5.86 12.31 40.24
CA SER A 17 5.69 13.50 41.07
C SER A 17 4.52 13.35 42.06
N GLN A 18 3.47 12.66 41.65
CA GLN A 18 2.27 12.45 42.47
C GLN A 18 2.44 11.32 43.51
N TYR A 19 3.19 10.26 43.17
CA TYR A 19 3.39 9.10 44.03
C TYR A 19 4.88 8.86 44.31
N LYS A 20 5.25 8.83 45.60
CA LYS A 20 6.65 8.64 46.03
C LYS A 20 7.24 7.30 45.60
N THR A 21 6.43 6.26 45.45
CA THR A 21 6.89 4.94 45.03
C THR A 21 5.92 4.29 44.03
N PHE A 22 6.46 3.41 43.18
CA PHE A 22 5.67 2.64 42.22
C PHE A 22 4.63 1.74 42.92
N LYS A 23 5.00 1.17 44.08
CA LYS A 23 4.09 0.35 44.90
C LYS A 23 2.89 1.17 45.37
N GLN A 24 3.11 2.40 45.82
CA GLN A 24 2.05 3.31 46.24
C GLN A 24 1.13 3.67 45.07
N ALA A 25 1.68 3.99 43.89
CA ALA A 25 0.88 4.30 42.71
C ALA A 25 -0.03 3.13 42.28
N LYS A 26 0.50 1.90 42.28
CA LYS A 26 -0.29 0.69 41.96
C LYS A 26 -1.43 0.44 42.94
N LEU A 27 -1.18 0.67 44.24
CA LEU A 27 -2.20 0.50 45.28
C LEU A 27 -3.28 1.57 45.16
N ALA A 28 -2.88 2.84 44.99
CA ALA A 28 -3.80 3.96 44.88
C ALA A 28 -4.69 3.87 43.63
N LEU A 29 -4.11 3.47 42.50
CA LEU A 29 -4.82 3.36 41.22
C LEU A 29 -5.45 1.97 41.01
N ASN A 30 -5.20 1.01 41.90
CA ASN A 30 -5.65 -0.37 41.82
C ASN A 30 -5.34 -1.07 40.47
N ILE A 31 -4.20 -0.73 39.84
CA ILE A 31 -3.79 -1.29 38.54
C ILE A 31 -2.55 -2.17 38.72
N LYS A 32 -2.64 -3.40 38.22
CA LYS A 32 -1.49 -4.31 38.14
C LYS A 32 -0.58 -3.89 36.98
N ALA A 33 0.56 -3.28 37.29
CA ALA A 33 1.61 -2.96 36.33
C ALA A 33 2.99 -3.46 36.82
N GLN A 34 3.92 -3.71 35.89
CA GLN A 34 5.29 -4.13 36.19
C GLN A 34 6.30 -2.99 36.14
N SER A 35 5.97 -1.89 35.48
CA SER A 35 6.79 -0.67 35.38
C SER A 35 5.90 0.57 35.36
N TRP A 36 6.51 1.75 35.56
CA TRP A 36 5.82 3.03 35.40
C TRP A 36 5.25 3.21 33.99
N GLN A 37 5.98 2.77 32.95
CA GLN A 37 5.49 2.84 31.58
C GLN A 37 4.25 1.97 31.40
N ALA A 38 4.29 0.71 31.85
CA ALA A 38 3.13 -0.18 31.77
C ALA A 38 1.91 0.30 32.57
N LEU A 39 2.11 1.12 33.60
CA LEU A 39 1.01 1.76 34.34
C LEU A 39 0.40 2.90 33.53
N VAL A 40 1.24 3.74 32.93
CA VAL A 40 0.83 4.82 32.02
C VAL A 40 0.06 4.25 30.82
N ASP A 41 0.58 3.19 30.19
CA ASP A 41 -0.05 2.56 29.03
C ASP A 41 -1.45 2.04 29.37
N LYS A 42 -1.65 1.52 30.59
CA LYS A 42 -2.96 1.05 31.06
C LYS A 42 -3.92 2.18 31.41
N LEU A 43 -3.43 3.28 31.96
CA LEU A 43 -4.24 4.45 32.28
C LEU A 43 -4.67 5.21 31.02
N ASN A 44 -3.81 5.22 30.01
CA ASN A 44 -4.05 5.85 28.72
C ASN A 44 -4.69 4.91 27.69
N ALA A 45 -4.93 3.65 28.06
CA ALA A 45 -5.58 2.69 27.17
C ALA A 45 -6.97 3.24 26.82
N PRO A 46 -7.32 3.31 25.53
CA PRO A 46 -8.64 3.79 25.12
C PRO A 46 -9.72 2.87 25.70
N SER A 47 -10.82 3.46 26.13
CA SER A 47 -11.96 2.71 26.64
C SER A 47 -12.60 1.89 25.53
N TYR A 48 -13.33 0.84 25.91
CA TYR A 48 -14.08 0.03 24.94
C TYR A 48 -15.01 0.88 24.06
N GLU A 49 -15.70 1.86 24.64
CA GLU A 49 -16.57 2.78 23.89
C GLU A 49 -15.78 3.68 22.94
N GLN A 50 -14.60 4.17 23.34
CA GLN A 50 -13.72 4.95 22.45
C GLN A 50 -13.22 4.13 21.26
N ILE A 51 -12.85 2.86 21.49
CA ILE A 51 -12.45 1.94 20.41
C ILE A 51 -13.63 1.68 19.48
N LYS A 52 -14.82 1.45 20.03
CA LYS A 52 -16.04 1.20 19.27
C LYS A 52 -16.44 2.39 18.39
N GLU A 53 -16.34 3.61 18.92
CA GLU A 53 -16.57 4.82 18.13
C GLU A 53 -15.54 5.01 17.01
N GLN A 54 -14.26 4.75 17.29
CA GLN A 54 -13.21 4.80 16.26
C GLN A 54 -13.45 3.77 15.15
N LEU A 55 -13.83 2.55 15.53
CA LEU A 55 -14.15 1.48 14.58
C LEU A 55 -15.34 1.84 13.70
N LEU A 56 -16.40 2.40 14.29
CA LEU A 56 -17.58 2.87 13.54
C LEU A 56 -17.20 3.97 12.52
N LYS A 57 -16.34 4.92 12.91
CA LYS A 57 -15.86 5.98 11.99
C LYS A 57 -15.06 5.39 10.83
N LEU A 58 -14.15 4.46 11.11
CA LEU A 58 -13.35 3.80 10.08
C LEU A 58 -14.21 2.94 9.14
N GLU A 59 -15.25 2.30 9.64
CA GLU A 59 -16.21 1.57 8.81
C GLU A 59 -16.99 2.51 7.89
N GLN A 60 -17.43 3.67 8.40
CA GLN A 60 -18.10 4.69 7.60
C GLN A 60 -17.19 5.26 6.51
N GLU A 61 -15.93 5.54 6.83
CA GLU A 61 -14.93 6.02 5.87
C GLU A 61 -14.65 4.97 4.79
N ASN A 62 -14.49 3.70 5.16
CA ASN A 62 -14.33 2.61 4.20
C ASN A 62 -15.54 2.47 3.28
N GLN A 63 -16.76 2.56 3.82
CA GLN A 63 -17.97 2.52 3.00
C GLN A 63 -18.07 3.71 2.03
N PHE A 64 -17.63 4.89 2.47
CA PHE A 64 -17.56 6.07 1.61
C PHE A 64 -16.55 5.87 0.47
N LEU A 65 -15.32 5.43 0.78
CA LEU A 65 -14.28 5.16 -0.21
C LEU A 65 -14.68 4.05 -1.18
N GLN A 66 -15.40 3.02 -0.72
CA GLN A 66 -15.94 1.98 -1.61
C GLN A 66 -16.96 2.58 -2.59
N LYS A 67 -17.88 3.41 -2.11
CA LYS A 67 -18.85 4.09 -2.99
C LYS A 67 -18.17 5.02 -3.98
N GLU A 68 -17.16 5.78 -3.56
CA GLU A 68 -16.39 6.65 -4.43
C GLU A 68 -15.65 5.85 -5.52
N ASN A 69 -15.01 4.73 -5.15
CA ASN A 69 -14.39 3.83 -6.10
C ASN A 69 -15.40 3.24 -7.11
N GLU A 70 -16.59 2.85 -6.66
CA GLU A 70 -17.63 2.37 -7.57
C GLU A 70 -18.16 3.47 -8.50
N ILE A 71 -18.29 4.70 -8.02
CA ILE A 71 -18.64 5.86 -8.86
C ILE A 71 -17.54 6.10 -9.90
N LEU A 72 -16.27 6.07 -9.50
CA LEU A 72 -15.13 6.21 -10.40
C LEU A 72 -15.13 5.09 -11.45
N LYS A 73 -15.23 3.81 -11.06
CA LYS A 73 -15.35 2.68 -12.00
C LYS A 73 -16.48 2.88 -13.00
N ASN A 74 -17.67 3.25 -12.53
CA ASN A 74 -18.84 3.45 -13.38
C ASN A 74 -18.70 4.68 -14.29
N SER A 75 -18.05 5.76 -13.82
CA SER A 75 -17.75 6.94 -14.63
C SER A 75 -16.75 6.64 -15.74
N ILE A 76 -15.75 5.80 -15.47
CA ILE A 76 -14.78 5.30 -16.45
C ILE A 76 -15.50 4.39 -17.46
N SER A 77 -16.50 3.59 -17.03
CA SER A 77 -17.30 2.73 -17.93
C SER A 77 -18.24 3.48 -18.89
N LYS A 78 -18.58 4.76 -18.61
CA LYS A 78 -19.49 5.57 -19.43
C LYS A 78 -18.79 6.33 -20.55
N THR A 79 -17.47 6.47 -20.49
CA THR A 79 -16.66 6.80 -21.67
C THR A 79 -16.47 5.52 -22.47
N LYS A 80 -16.91 5.54 -23.74
CA LYS A 80 -16.90 4.41 -24.68
C LYS A 80 -15.48 3.97 -25.13
N ASP A 81 -14.48 4.20 -24.30
CA ASP A 81 -13.08 3.81 -24.48
C ASP A 81 -12.64 2.90 -23.31
N PHE A 82 -13.53 2.00 -22.88
CA PHE A 82 -13.25 1.04 -21.81
C PHE A 82 -12.55 -0.19 -22.41
N ASP A 83 -11.24 -0.08 -22.56
CA ASP A 83 -10.37 -1.17 -22.97
C ASP A 83 -10.18 -2.14 -21.79
N GLU A 84 -10.80 -3.31 -21.87
CA GLU A 84 -10.76 -4.38 -20.87
C GLU A 84 -9.31 -4.87 -20.61
N VAL A 85 -8.38 -4.55 -21.53
CA VAL A 85 -6.94 -4.78 -21.42
C VAL A 85 -6.26 -3.78 -20.47
N GLY A 86 -6.79 -2.56 -20.33
CA GLY A 86 -6.20 -1.49 -19.52
C GLY A 86 -6.40 -1.65 -18.01
N PHE A 87 -7.40 -2.40 -17.57
CA PHE A 87 -7.69 -2.57 -16.14
C PHE A 87 -6.92 -3.72 -15.47
N TRP A 88 -6.33 -4.62 -16.26
CA TRP A 88 -5.38 -5.62 -15.74
C TRP A 88 -4.05 -5.01 -15.26
N LEU A 89 -3.85 -3.70 -15.47
CA LEU A 89 -2.64 -2.97 -15.09
C LEU A 89 -2.69 -2.28 -13.72
N LEU A 90 -3.79 -2.41 -12.97
CA LEU A 90 -3.97 -1.67 -11.72
C LEU A 90 -3.89 -2.49 -10.42
N ASP A 91 -3.23 -3.66 -10.41
CA ASP A 91 -2.93 -4.33 -9.14
C ASP A 91 -1.42 -4.52 -8.88
N LYS A 92 -0.96 -3.68 -7.95
CA LYS A 92 0.24 -3.80 -7.10
C LYS A 92 1.60 -3.64 -7.78
N ASN A 93 2.03 -2.38 -7.79
CA ASN A 93 3.43 -1.94 -7.65
C ASN A 93 4.40 -2.28 -8.78
N PHE A 94 3.92 -2.45 -10.01
CA PHE A 94 4.72 -2.22 -11.23
C PHE A 94 4.14 -1.16 -12.17
N ASN A 95 3.38 -0.25 -11.59
CA ASN A 95 2.60 0.80 -12.24
C ASN A 95 3.43 2.03 -12.71
N ARG A 96 4.76 1.89 -12.86
CA ARG A 96 5.68 2.94 -13.35
C ARG A 96 6.93 2.35 -14.02
N SER A 97 6.73 1.38 -14.89
CA SER A 97 7.78 0.95 -15.81
C SER A 97 7.26 1.20 -17.21
N ASN A 98 7.33 2.46 -17.61
CA ASN A 98 7.03 2.82 -18.98
C ASN A 98 8.17 2.28 -19.86
N PHE A 99 7.92 1.97 -21.12
CA PHE A 99 8.99 1.58 -22.08
C PHE A 99 10.17 2.57 -22.05
N SER A 100 9.88 3.86 -21.80
CA SER A 100 10.87 4.93 -21.60
C SER A 100 11.88 4.68 -20.48
N ASP A 101 11.48 3.99 -19.40
CA ASP A 101 12.34 3.72 -18.24
C ASP A 101 13.46 2.72 -18.58
N PHE A 102 13.30 2.02 -19.71
CA PHE A 102 14.29 1.12 -20.29
C PHE A 102 14.86 1.63 -21.62
N GLU A 103 14.64 2.91 -21.95
CA GLU A 103 15.02 3.52 -23.22
C GLU A 103 14.42 2.82 -24.46
N ILE A 104 13.27 2.16 -24.29
CA ILE A 104 12.54 1.48 -25.36
C ILE A 104 11.52 2.45 -25.95
N SER A 105 11.60 2.68 -27.26
CA SER A 105 10.59 3.48 -27.96
C SER A 105 9.38 2.64 -28.35
N GLU A 106 8.21 3.26 -28.45
CA GLU A 106 6.97 2.58 -28.83
C GLU A 106 7.06 1.89 -30.20
N GLU A 107 7.81 2.43 -31.16
CA GLU A 107 8.01 1.75 -32.45
C GLU A 107 8.87 0.48 -32.35
N GLN A 108 9.70 0.37 -31.32
CA GLN A 108 10.51 -0.82 -31.09
C GLN A 108 9.70 -1.95 -30.45
N THR A 109 8.56 -1.65 -29.83
CA THR A 109 7.66 -2.65 -29.22
C THR A 109 6.75 -3.31 -30.24
N LYS A 110 6.67 -2.77 -31.47
CA LYS A 110 5.87 -3.33 -32.59
C LYS A 110 6.58 -4.41 -33.40
N ILE A 111 7.88 -4.62 -33.17
CA ILE A 111 8.73 -5.56 -33.93
C ILE A 111 9.22 -6.67 -33.00
N GLU A 112 8.89 -7.93 -33.32
CA GLU A 112 9.19 -9.11 -32.49
C GLU A 112 10.69 -9.28 -32.22
N SER A 113 11.51 -9.17 -33.26
CA SER A 113 12.97 -9.34 -33.17
C SER A 113 13.61 -8.31 -32.22
N LYS A 114 13.06 -7.10 -32.14
CA LYS A 114 13.51 -6.06 -31.21
C LYS A 114 13.05 -6.35 -29.79
N ALA A 115 11.79 -6.74 -29.58
CA ALA A 115 11.29 -7.12 -28.27
C ALA A 115 12.12 -8.25 -27.63
N ASN A 116 12.43 -9.28 -28.43
CA ASN A 116 13.30 -10.39 -28.01
C ASN A 116 14.71 -9.93 -27.64
N LEU A 117 15.29 -9.00 -28.40
CA LEU A 117 16.62 -8.46 -28.14
C LEU A 117 16.65 -7.67 -26.81
N PHE A 118 15.64 -6.84 -26.55
CA PHE A 118 15.53 -6.07 -25.31
C PHE A 118 15.37 -6.98 -24.10
N TYR A 119 14.46 -7.95 -24.19
CA TYR A 119 14.25 -8.92 -23.12
C TYR A 119 15.55 -9.64 -22.77
N LYS A 120 16.30 -10.13 -23.77
CA LYS A 120 17.60 -10.79 -23.53
C LYS A 120 18.60 -9.86 -22.84
N LYS A 121 18.72 -8.60 -23.27
CA LYS A 121 19.65 -7.63 -22.66
C LYS A 121 19.28 -7.31 -21.20
N LEU A 122 18.01 -7.05 -20.94
CA LEU A 122 17.53 -6.72 -19.60
C LEU A 122 17.59 -7.94 -18.67
N ALA A 123 17.31 -9.14 -19.18
CA ALA A 123 17.43 -10.38 -18.42
C ALA A 123 18.89 -10.60 -18.01
N GLN A 124 19.86 -10.34 -18.89
CA GLN A 124 21.28 -10.43 -18.51
C GLN A 124 21.67 -9.49 -17.35
N LYS A 125 20.93 -8.41 -17.12
CA LYS A 125 21.19 -7.43 -16.06
C LYS A 125 20.37 -7.69 -14.79
N TYR A 126 19.15 -8.19 -14.93
CA TYR A 126 18.16 -8.27 -13.85
C TYR A 126 17.76 -9.71 -13.47
N HIS A 127 18.40 -10.72 -14.05
CA HIS A 127 18.17 -12.11 -13.64
C HIS A 127 18.69 -12.35 -12.20
N PRO A 128 17.99 -13.15 -11.38
CA PRO A 128 18.42 -13.48 -10.02
C PRO A 128 19.85 -14.03 -9.94
N ASP A 129 20.19 -14.95 -10.84
CA ASP A 129 21.55 -15.53 -10.93
C ASP A 129 22.65 -14.52 -11.28
N LYS A 130 22.30 -13.31 -11.70
CA LYS A 130 23.22 -12.25 -12.10
C LYS A 130 23.19 -11.04 -11.15
N GLY A 131 22.60 -11.20 -9.97
CA GLY A 131 22.49 -10.16 -8.95
C GLY A 131 21.24 -9.27 -9.08
N GLY A 132 20.31 -9.63 -9.96
CA GLY A 132 18.97 -9.05 -9.95
C GLY A 132 18.09 -9.66 -8.86
N THR A 133 16.91 -9.09 -8.63
CA THR A 133 15.91 -9.65 -7.71
C THR A 133 14.86 -10.44 -8.47
N GLU A 134 14.22 -11.42 -7.81
CA GLU A 134 13.07 -12.15 -8.37
C GLU A 134 11.96 -11.19 -8.82
N MET A 135 11.76 -10.11 -8.07
CA MET A 135 10.85 -9.04 -8.43
C MET A 135 11.27 -8.37 -9.74
N GLN A 136 12.53 -7.95 -9.91
CA GLN A 136 12.98 -7.34 -11.16
C GLN A 136 12.76 -8.26 -12.38
N MET A 137 13.02 -9.55 -12.23
CA MET A 137 12.78 -10.54 -13.30
C MET A 137 11.30 -10.75 -13.59
N SER A 138 10.46 -10.87 -12.56
CA SER A 138 9.00 -11.01 -12.73
C SER A 138 8.41 -9.86 -13.53
N ASN A 139 8.99 -8.67 -13.42
CA ASN A 139 8.45 -7.51 -14.10
C ASN A 139 9.03 -7.29 -15.49
N LEU A 140 10.26 -7.73 -15.71
CA LEU A 140 10.78 -7.86 -17.06
C LEU A 140 9.95 -8.84 -17.89
N ASN A 141 9.51 -9.96 -17.30
CA ASN A 141 8.63 -10.93 -17.98
C ASN A 141 7.30 -10.28 -18.38
N ARG A 142 6.68 -9.53 -17.46
CA ARG A 142 5.45 -8.77 -17.75
C ARG A 142 5.63 -7.74 -18.86
N LEU A 143 6.75 -7.01 -18.84
CA LEU A 143 7.09 -6.04 -19.91
C LEU A 143 7.19 -6.74 -21.26
N TYR A 144 7.83 -7.91 -21.30
CA TYR A 144 7.96 -8.70 -22.51
C TYR A 144 6.61 -9.22 -23.03
N GLU A 145 5.74 -9.71 -22.14
CA GLU A 145 4.36 -10.11 -22.50
C GLU A 145 3.58 -8.96 -23.14
N GLN A 146 3.70 -7.74 -22.60
CA GLN A 146 3.09 -6.54 -23.18
C GLN A 146 3.64 -6.22 -24.57
N MET A 147 4.97 -6.30 -24.77
CA MET A 147 5.58 -6.09 -26.09
C MET A 147 5.05 -7.12 -27.10
N MET A 148 4.95 -8.39 -26.71
CA MET A 148 4.47 -9.45 -27.59
C MET A 148 2.98 -9.30 -27.94
N ALA A 149 2.16 -8.82 -27.01
CA ALA A 149 0.76 -8.46 -27.31
C ALA A 149 0.66 -7.35 -28.37
N LEU A 150 1.50 -6.30 -28.26
CA LEU A 150 1.56 -5.23 -29.25
C LEU A 150 2.06 -5.71 -30.62
N VAL A 151 3.06 -6.59 -30.65
CA VAL A 151 3.52 -7.24 -31.90
C VAL A 151 2.38 -8.02 -32.55
N ALA A 152 1.62 -8.79 -31.77
CA ALA A 152 0.49 -9.58 -32.28
C ALA A 152 -0.63 -8.69 -32.83
N MET A 153 -0.96 -7.58 -32.16
CA MET A 153 -1.94 -6.60 -32.64
C MET A 153 -1.51 -5.90 -33.93
N ASN A 154 -0.20 -5.79 -34.18
CA ASN A 154 0.37 -5.21 -35.39
C ASN A 154 0.63 -6.24 -36.51
N ASN A 155 -0.10 -7.36 -36.54
CA ASN A 155 0.05 -8.45 -37.52
C ASN A 155 1.48 -9.04 -37.61
N GLY A 156 2.29 -8.91 -36.55
CA GLY A 156 3.66 -9.43 -36.55
C GLY A 156 4.58 -8.75 -37.56
N LEU A 157 4.48 -7.42 -37.71
CA LEU A 157 5.42 -6.62 -38.51
C LEU A 157 6.87 -6.96 -38.13
N GLY A 158 7.54 -7.76 -38.97
CA GLY A 158 8.96 -8.08 -38.87
C GLY A 158 9.33 -9.37 -38.12
N ARG A 159 8.64 -10.50 -38.41
CA ARG A 159 9.26 -11.83 -38.25
C ARG A 159 10.62 -11.90 -38.95
#